data_AF-A0A7L3W4Z2-F1
#
_entry.id   AF-A0A7L3W4Z2-F1
#
_cell.length_a   1.000
_cell.length_b   1.000
_cell.length_c   1.000
_cell.angle_alpha   90.00
_cell.angle_beta   90.00
_cell.angle_gamma   90.00
#
_symmetry.space_group_name_H-M   'P 1'
#
loop_
_entity.id
_entity.type
_entity.pdbx_description
1 polymer ?
#
loop_
_entity_poly.entity_id
_entity_poly.type
_entity_poly.pdbx_seq_one_letter_code
_entity_poly.pdbx_strand_id
1 'polypeptide(L)'
;TAMPGGARALYRRILLLHRALPAALRELGDRYVKEEFRKHKAAGPAEAQRFLREWEASARRPAGNYAALIQQQISEDKENLREKTVYGIQLTEEKLNDFRDEQIGQLKELMDEATKPHKKITISKDSERKT
;
A
#
# COMPACT_ATOMS: atom_id res chain seq x y z
N THR A 1 17.83 6.22 19.92
CA THR A 1 18.57 5.10 19.30
C THR A 1 18.16 5.02 17.84
N ALA A 2 19.09 4.84 16.90
CA ALA A 2 18.79 4.83 15.47
C ALA A 2 18.20 3.47 15.02
N MET A 3 17.35 3.48 13.98
CA MET A 3 16.81 2.27 13.36
C MET A 3 17.92 1.29 12.93
N PRO A 4 17.70 -0.04 13.06
CA PRO A 4 18.69 -1.05 12.68
C PRO A 4 19.13 -0.94 11.22
N GLY A 5 20.36 -1.37 10.90
CA GLY A 5 20.95 -1.27 9.56
C GLY A 5 20.11 -1.89 8.42
N GLY A 6 19.26 -2.87 8.73
CA GLY A 6 18.33 -3.49 7.77
C GLY A 6 17.23 -2.56 7.25
N ALA A 7 16.86 -1.51 8.00
CA ALA A 7 15.76 -0.62 7.64
C ALA A 7 15.99 0.11 6.31
N ARG A 8 17.23 0.55 6.03
CA ARG A 8 17.56 1.26 4.79
C ARG A 8 17.53 0.33 3.57
N ALA A 9 17.95 -0.93 3.75
CA ALA A 9 17.89 -1.93 2.69
C ALA A 9 16.43 -2.26 2.35
N LEU A 10 15.61 -2.49 3.38
CA LEU A 10 14.18 -2.77 3.24
C LEU A 10 13.43 -1.62 2.57
N TYR A 11 13.64 -0.39 3.02
CA TYR A 11 13.05 0.81 2.42
C TYR A 11 13.33 0.91 0.92
N ARG A 12 14.60 0.72 0.51
CA ARG A 12 14.98 0.73 -0.91
C ARG A 12 14.34 -0.40 -1.69
N ARG A 13 14.29 -1.61 -1.12
CA ARG A 13 13.64 -2.78 -1.76
C ARG A 13 12.16 -2.51 -2.03
N ILE A 14 11.43 -1.96 -1.06
CA ILE A 14 10.01 -1.65 -1.21
C ILE A 14 9.77 -0.63 -2.33
N LEU A 15 10.54 0.46 -2.34
CA LEU A 15 10.43 1.46 -3.42
C LEU A 15 10.79 0.91 -4.80
N LEU A 16 11.67 -0.10 -4.88
CA LEU A 16 11.94 -0.80 -6.13
C LEU A 16 10.76 -1.67 -6.57
N LEU A 17 10.13 -2.39 -5.64
CA LEU A 17 8.92 -3.19 -5.94
C LEU A 17 7.78 -2.30 -6.43
N HIS A 18 7.56 -1.14 -5.81
CA HIS A 18 6.52 -0.20 -6.22
C HIS A 18 6.64 0.28 -7.66
N ARG A 19 7.83 0.26 -8.26
CA ARG A 19 8.02 0.65 -9.67
C ARG A 19 7.29 -0.27 -10.65
N ALA A 20 6.97 -1.48 -10.25
CA ALA A 20 6.20 -2.43 -11.04
C ALA A 20 4.69 -2.35 -10.79
N LEU A 21 4.23 -1.52 -9.84
CA LEU A 21 2.81 -1.31 -9.59
C LEU A 21 2.20 -0.32 -10.60
N PRO A 22 0.87 -0.39 -10.84
CA PRO A 22 0.13 0.65 -11.55
C PRO A 22 0.39 2.04 -10.97
N ALA A 23 0.44 3.07 -11.83
CA ALA A 23 0.91 4.41 -11.45
C ALA A 23 0.23 5.00 -10.20
N ALA A 24 -1.10 4.89 -10.10
CA ALA A 24 -1.86 5.38 -8.95
C ALA A 24 -1.52 4.62 -7.65
N LEU A 25 -1.37 3.30 -7.72
CA LEU A 25 -0.99 2.47 -6.58
C LEU A 25 0.45 2.74 -6.13
N ARG A 26 1.36 2.93 -7.09
CA ARG A 26 2.74 3.33 -6.82
C ARG A 26 2.80 4.66 -6.10
N GLU A 27 2.09 5.68 -6.58
CA GLU A 27 2.13 7.01 -5.97
C GLU A 27 1.62 6.98 -4.53
N LEU A 28 0.47 6.32 -4.31
CA LEU A 28 -0.11 6.15 -2.99
C LEU A 28 0.84 5.37 -2.06
N GLY A 29 1.37 4.24 -2.54
CA GLY A 29 2.29 3.39 -1.79
C GLY A 29 3.60 4.12 -1.44
N ASP A 30 4.24 4.80 -2.38
CA ASP A 30 5.49 5.54 -2.14
C ASP A 30 5.32 6.60 -1.06
N ARG A 31 4.18 7.31 -1.05
CA ARG A 31 3.86 8.32 -0.03
C ARG A 31 3.70 7.67 1.34
N TYR A 32 2.89 6.62 1.42
CA TYR A 32 2.65 5.87 2.66
C TYR A 32 3.94 5.31 3.26
N VAL A 33 4.77 4.64 2.45
CA VAL A 33 6.03 4.02 2.91
C VAL A 33 7.01 5.07 3.42
N LYS A 34 7.13 6.22 2.73
CA LYS A 34 7.97 7.33 3.18
C LYS A 34 7.53 7.84 4.55
N GLU A 35 6.24 8.01 4.76
CA GLU A 35 5.69 8.48 6.03
C GLU A 35 5.90 7.47 7.14
N GLU A 36 5.62 6.19 6.91
CA GLU A 36 5.75 5.15 7.93
C GLU A 36 7.21 4.96 8.37
N PHE A 37 8.16 4.89 7.43
CA PHE A 37 9.59 4.82 7.79
C PHE A 37 10.08 6.09 8.48
N ARG A 38 9.51 7.26 8.15
CA ARG A 38 9.85 8.52 8.84
C ARG A 38 9.34 8.51 10.28
N LYS A 39 8.10 8.08 10.52
CA LYS A 39 7.51 7.96 11.87
C LYS A 39 8.31 7.00 12.75
N HIS A 40 8.78 5.89 12.19
CA HIS A 40 9.53 4.88 12.93
C HIS A 40 11.04 5.14 13.02
N LYS A 41 11.55 6.26 12.48
CA LYS A 41 13.00 6.58 12.48
C LYS A 41 13.62 6.64 13.88
N ALA A 42 12.82 7.04 14.88
CA ALA A 42 13.24 7.18 16.27
C ALA A 42 12.67 6.10 17.20
N ALA A 43 12.05 5.05 16.64
CA ALA A 43 11.46 3.96 17.40
C ALA A 43 12.48 3.26 18.31
N GLY A 44 12.01 2.76 19.46
CA GLY A 44 12.83 1.97 20.35
C GLY A 44 13.23 0.62 19.72
N PRO A 45 14.27 -0.08 20.21
CA PRO A 45 14.77 -1.31 19.57
C PRO A 45 13.71 -2.40 19.36
N ALA A 46 12.83 -2.63 20.35
CA ALA A 46 11.78 -3.65 20.26
C ALA A 46 10.71 -3.29 19.22
N GLU A 47 10.31 -2.02 19.18
CA GLU A 47 9.35 -1.49 18.21
C GLU A 47 9.94 -1.49 16.80
N ALA A 48 11.18 -1.04 16.65
CA ALA A 48 11.93 -1.11 15.40
C ALA A 48 12.03 -2.55 14.87
N GLN A 49 12.27 -3.53 15.75
CA GLN A 49 12.34 -4.93 15.36
C GLN A 49 10.97 -5.48 14.94
N ARG A 50 9.89 -5.11 15.64
CA ARG A 50 8.51 -5.44 15.23
C ARG A 50 8.20 -4.83 13.87
N PHE A 51 8.47 -3.54 13.70
CA PHE A 51 8.31 -2.83 12.43
C PHE A 51 9.05 -3.55 11.30
N LEU A 52 10.34 -3.85 11.46
CA LEU A 52 11.09 -4.56 10.42
C LEU A 52 10.49 -5.94 10.09
N ARG A 53 9.98 -6.69 11.08
CA ARG A 53 9.36 -7.99 10.81
C ARG A 53 8.08 -7.91 10.00
N GLU A 54 7.21 -6.94 10.25
CA GLU A 54 5.95 -6.76 9.50
C GLU A 54 6.22 -6.31 8.05
N TRP A 55 7.31 -5.58 7.85
CA TRP A 55 7.64 -4.98 6.56
C TRP A 55 8.57 -5.85 5.70
N GLU A 56 9.50 -6.59 6.31
CA GLU A 56 10.51 -7.40 5.63
C GLU A 56 9.97 -8.79 5.27
N ALA A 57 10.33 -9.28 4.08
CA ALA A 57 10.05 -10.67 3.71
C ALA A 57 10.93 -11.61 4.54
N SER A 58 10.40 -12.16 5.62
CA SER A 58 11.00 -13.30 6.29
C SER A 58 10.62 -14.56 5.51
N ALA A 59 11.62 -15.37 5.11
CA ALA A 59 11.44 -16.65 4.43
C ALA A 59 10.55 -17.66 5.19
N ARG A 60 10.16 -17.34 6.44
CA ARG A 60 9.42 -18.24 7.33
C ARG A 60 7.90 -17.95 7.39
N ARG A 61 7.40 -16.89 6.77
CA ARG A 61 5.95 -16.64 6.61
C ARG A 61 5.62 -16.08 5.22
N PRO A 62 4.92 -16.83 4.37
CA PRO A 62 4.47 -16.33 3.07
C PRO A 62 3.26 -15.37 3.18
N ALA A 63 2.43 -15.50 4.21
CA ALA A 63 1.26 -14.65 4.42
C ALA A 63 1.47 -13.72 5.63
N GLY A 64 1.74 -12.44 5.37
CA GLY A 64 1.75 -11.42 6.44
C GLY A 64 2.62 -10.21 6.20
N ASN A 65 3.58 -10.28 5.27
CA ASN A 65 4.65 -9.27 5.22
C ASN A 65 4.52 -8.42 3.95
N TYR A 66 4.52 -7.09 4.12
CA TYR A 66 4.17 -6.13 3.06
C TYR A 66 4.98 -6.32 1.76
N ALA A 67 6.32 -6.39 1.86
CA ALA A 67 7.17 -6.53 0.68
C ALA A 67 6.98 -7.87 -0.05
N ALA A 68 6.70 -8.95 0.68
CA ALA A 68 6.48 -10.27 0.08
C ALA A 68 5.15 -10.32 -0.68
N LEU A 69 4.08 -9.77 -0.08
CA LEU A 69 2.77 -9.66 -0.71
C LEU A 69 2.85 -8.90 -2.04
N ILE A 70 3.45 -7.70 -2.02
CA ILE A 70 3.59 -6.89 -3.24
C ILE A 70 4.41 -7.63 -4.30
N GLN A 71 5.50 -8.29 -3.90
CA GLN A 71 6.32 -9.09 -4.83
C GLN A 71 5.54 -10.25 -5.45
N GLN A 72 4.72 -10.95 -4.67
CA GLN A 72 3.87 -12.04 -5.15
C GLN A 72 2.87 -11.50 -6.18
N GLN A 73 2.14 -10.44 -5.85
CA GLN A 73 1.12 -9.85 -6.74
C GLN A 73 1.72 -9.32 -8.04
N ILE A 74 2.91 -8.72 -7.99
CA ILE A 74 3.64 -8.30 -9.19
C ILE A 74 4.04 -9.52 -10.05
N SER A 75 4.41 -10.63 -9.42
CA SER A 75 4.76 -11.86 -10.15
C SER A 75 3.52 -12.45 -10.82
N GLU A 76 2.40 -12.53 -10.09
CA GLU A 76 1.12 -12.99 -10.61
C GLU A 76 0.63 -12.11 -11.78
N ASP A 77 0.78 -10.78 -11.70
CA ASP A 77 0.41 -9.86 -12.78
C ASP A 77 1.20 -10.05 -14.06
N LYS A 78 2.47 -10.46 -13.95
CA LYS A 78 3.31 -10.76 -15.12
C LYS A 78 2.93 -12.06 -15.80
N GLU A 79 2.52 -13.06 -15.02
CA GLU A 79 2.10 -14.36 -15.55
C GLU A 79 0.68 -14.29 -16.13
N ASN A 80 -0.18 -13.44 -15.56
CA ASN A 80 -1.59 -13.36 -15.92
C ASN A 80 -1.84 -12.39 -17.09
N LEU A 81 -1.44 -12.78 -18.30
CA LEU A 81 -1.52 -11.94 -19.51
C LEU A 81 -2.95 -11.61 -19.98
N ARG A 82 -3.99 -12.24 -19.41
CA ARG A 82 -5.38 -12.13 -19.89
C ARG A 82 -6.35 -11.50 -18.90
N GLU A 83 -6.07 -11.55 -17.61
CA GLU A 83 -6.96 -11.04 -16.56
C GLU A 83 -6.30 -9.88 -15.81
N LYS A 84 -7.11 -8.87 -15.47
CA LYS A 84 -6.65 -7.73 -14.71
C LYS A 84 -6.32 -8.17 -13.29
N THR A 85 -5.06 -8.07 -12.89
CA THR A 85 -4.64 -8.40 -11.53
C THR A 85 -5.29 -7.49 -10.50
N VAL A 86 -5.82 -8.11 -9.45
CA VAL A 86 -6.35 -7.43 -8.28
C VAL A 86 -5.22 -7.31 -7.26
N TYR A 87 -4.79 -6.08 -7.00
CA TYR A 87 -3.80 -5.77 -5.97
C TYR A 87 -4.49 -5.63 -4.60
N GLY A 88 -3.79 -6.05 -3.54
CA GLY A 88 -4.33 -6.09 -2.16
C GLY A 88 -4.89 -7.45 -1.72
N ILE A 89 -5.33 -7.54 -0.47
CA ILE A 89 -5.89 -8.76 0.13
C ILE A 89 -7.38 -8.52 0.39
N GLN A 90 -8.22 -9.50 0.08
CA GLN A 90 -9.61 -9.46 0.51
C GLN A 90 -9.72 -9.60 2.03
N LEU A 91 -10.45 -8.68 2.66
CA LEU A 91 -10.76 -8.75 4.08
C LEU A 91 -11.87 -9.79 4.27
N THR A 92 -11.51 -10.92 4.90
CA THR A 92 -12.47 -11.97 5.24
C THR A 92 -13.31 -11.55 6.44
N GLU A 93 -14.46 -12.18 6.64
CA GLU A 93 -15.33 -11.91 7.78
C GLU A 93 -14.61 -12.11 9.11
N GLU A 94 -13.76 -13.13 9.22
CA GLU A 94 -12.97 -13.37 10.44
C GLU A 94 -12.02 -12.20 10.74
N LYS A 95 -11.40 -11.62 9.70
CA LYS A 95 -10.55 -10.44 9.88
C LYS A 95 -11.36 -9.20 10.24
N LEU A 96 -12.58 -9.07 9.73
CA LEU A 96 -13.45 -7.94 10.06
C LEU A 96 -13.91 -8.01 11.52
N ASN A 97 -14.08 -9.21 12.07
CA ASN A 97 -14.43 -9.42 13.48
C ASN A 97 -13.32 -8.97 14.46
N ASP A 98 -12.09 -8.78 13.99
CA ASP A 98 -10.98 -8.23 14.80
C ASP A 98 -11.07 -6.69 14.95
N PHE A 99 -11.96 -6.01 14.21
CA PHE A 99 -12.13 -4.56 14.25
C PHE A 99 -13.25 -4.16 15.21
N ARG A 100 -13.12 -2.96 15.80
CA ARG A 100 -14.23 -2.33 16.53
C ARG A 100 -15.31 -1.86 15.56
N ASP A 101 -16.55 -1.76 16.04
CA ASP A 101 -17.70 -1.29 15.26
C ASP A 101 -17.44 0.06 14.57
N GLU A 102 -16.76 1.01 15.23
CA GLU A 102 -16.45 2.29 14.61
C GLU A 102 -15.45 2.15 13.46
N GLN A 103 -14.50 1.22 13.57
CA GLN A 103 -13.51 0.97 12.51
C GLN A 103 -14.17 0.26 11.33
N ILE A 104 -15.13 -0.64 11.58
CA ILE A 104 -15.95 -1.26 10.54
C ILE A 104 -16.77 -0.19 9.81
N GLY A 105 -17.38 0.74 10.54
CA GLY A 105 -18.08 1.89 9.97
C GLY A 105 -17.18 2.73 9.05
N GLN A 106 -15.99 3.12 9.54
CA GLN A 106 -15.02 3.88 8.74
C GLN A 106 -14.56 3.13 7.48
N LEU A 107 -14.33 1.82 7.58
CA LEU A 107 -13.96 1.00 6.43
C LEU A 107 -15.09 0.95 5.40
N LYS A 108 -16.34 0.87 5.85
CA LYS A 108 -17.52 0.89 4.98
C LYS A 108 -17.66 2.22 4.24
N GLU A 109 -17.50 3.34 4.95
CA GLU A 109 -17.52 4.68 4.35
C GLU A 109 -16.42 4.84 3.29
N LEU A 110 -15.21 4.36 3.58
CA LEU A 110 -14.10 4.39 2.64
C LEU A 110 -14.38 3.56 1.38
N MET A 111 -14.94 2.35 1.55
CA MET A 111 -15.33 1.50 0.44
C MET A 111 -16.39 2.17 -0.44
N ASP A 112 -17.40 2.80 0.17
CA ASP A 112 -18.46 3.50 -0.55
C ASP A 112 -17.91 4.70 -1.32
N GLU A 113 -16.97 5.47 -0.74
CA GLU A 113 -16.30 6.56 -1.45
C GLU A 113 -15.46 6.05 -2.63
N ALA A 114 -14.65 5.02 -2.41
CA ALA A 114 -13.73 4.49 -3.41
C ALA A 114 -14.43 3.82 -4.60
N THR A 115 -15.68 3.35 -4.41
CA THR A 115 -16.48 2.69 -5.45
C THR A 115 -17.42 3.63 -6.20
N LYS A 116 -17.46 4.91 -5.83
CA LYS A 116 -18.25 5.91 -6.57
C LYS A 116 -17.79 5.98 -8.03
N PRO A 117 -18.73 6.06 -8.99
CA PRO A 117 -18.38 6.27 -10.38
C PRO A 117 -17.63 7.59 -10.51
N HIS A 118 -16.43 7.55 -11.09
CA HIS A 118 -15.60 8.73 -11.27
C HIS A 118 -16.36 9.75 -12.14
N LYS A 119 -16.83 10.85 -11.54
CA LYS A 119 -17.31 12.00 -12.30
C LYS A 119 -16.11 12.53 -13.09
N LYS A 120 -16.09 12.32 -14.41
CA LYS A 120 -15.19 13.04 -15.31
C LYS A 120 -15.50 14.52 -15.11
N ILE A 121 -14.64 15.24 -14.39
CA ILE A 121 -14.67 16.70 -14.39
C ILE A 121 -14.27 17.10 -15.81
N THR A 122 -15.25 17.27 -16.68
CA THR A 122 -15.05 17.94 -17.96
C THR A 122 -14.74 19.39 -17.63
N ILE A 123 -13.46 19.73 -17.61
CA ILE A 123 -13.05 21.13 -17.65
C ILE A 123 -13.47 21.63 -19.04
N SER A 124 -14.63 22.28 -19.11
CA SER A 124 -15.01 23.03 -20.29
C SER A 124 -13.95 24.09 -20.51
N LYS A 125 -13.20 23.93 -21.60
CA LYS A 125 -12.25 24.91 -22.09
C LYS A 125 -13.05 26.07 -22.71
N ASP A 126 -13.52 26.97 -21.86
CA ASP A 126 -14.07 28.27 -22.23
C ASP A 126 -13.11 29.32 -21.62
N SER A 127 -12.50 30.25 -22.33
CA SER A 127 -12.82 30.87 -23.61
C SER A 127 -11.53 31.31 -24.31
N GLU A 128 -11.48 31.06 -25.61
CA GLU A 128 -10.63 31.78 -26.53
C GLU A 128 -11.19 33.19 -26.76
N ARG A 129 -10.28 34.17 -26.89
CA ARG A 129 -10.41 35.49 -27.53
C ARG A 129 -11.11 36.61 -26.77
N LYS A 130 -10.30 37.60 -26.39
CA LYS A 130 -10.63 38.98 -26.77
C LYS A 130 -9.37 39.67 -27.32
N THR A 131 -9.50 40.07 -28.58
CA THR A 131 -8.65 40.99 -29.34
C THR A 131 -8.54 42.35 -28.68
#